data_AF-A0A2D7XUB2-F1
#
_entry.id   AF-A0A2D7XUB2-F1
#
_cell.length_a   1.000
_cell.length_b   1.000
_cell.length_c   1.000
_cell.angle_alpha   90.00
_cell.angle_beta   90.00
_cell.angle_gamma   90.00
#
_symmetry.space_group_name_H-M   'P 1'
#
loop_
_entity.id
_entity.type
_entity.pdbx_description
1 polymer ?
#
loop_
_entity_poly.entity_id
_entity_poly.type
_entity_poly.pdbx_seq_one_letter_code
_entity_poly.pdbx_strand_id
1 'polypeptide(L)'
;MEWGWDNARAILGLALIVGIAWGLSENRKAFPWKLVLGAVGLQFVFALLLFAVPPVRDTLFKANVIVDALENATRYGTGFVFGYIGDNTTFPVEQANANPAFFFQILPIVIVVAALSAMLWHWRILRYITKGFAFIFAKTMGLGGATSLAVSANIFMGMTEAPVLVKPYIKGMTRAEVFVLMTTGFATIAGSVLIIYTTFLQPVMANPLAQLLTASIVAAPAAVALALTMVPETTNIHDRAHEPDFEYESTMDAFSSGASTGLQIVLNIATMLIAALALLFMVNAMLAWLPDVNGAALSIQRILGWIFMPLMYMVGVPIEEAAKAGSLMGIKTVLTEFVAFLDLANTPPEELSDRSRIIVAHAICGFANFGSIGILIGGLTIIEPQRRDLFLSLSWKTLIAGTLATCMSACIAGALPASLFLGG
;
A
#
# COMPACT_ATOMS: atom_id res chain seq x y z
N MET A 1 -27.43 6.04 8.25
CA MET A 1 -26.17 5.76 8.98
C MET A 1 -26.44 4.60 9.92
N GLU A 2 -26.44 3.36 9.42
CA GLU A 2 -26.66 2.20 10.30
C GLU A 2 -25.30 1.74 10.83
N TRP A 3 -25.11 1.91 12.14
CA TRP A 3 -23.98 1.35 12.87
C TRP A 3 -24.34 -0.09 13.24
N GLY A 4 -23.55 -1.06 12.76
CA GLY A 4 -23.80 -2.47 12.98
C GLY A 4 -22.78 -3.15 13.91
N TRP A 5 -23.02 -4.43 14.20
CA TRP A 5 -22.08 -5.28 14.94
C TRP A 5 -20.70 -5.34 14.27
N ASP A 6 -20.65 -5.32 12.93
CA ASP A 6 -19.40 -5.34 12.18
C ASP A 6 -18.54 -4.07 12.41
N ASN A 7 -19.16 -2.92 12.65
CA ASN A 7 -18.44 -1.68 13.01
C ASN A 7 -17.81 -1.78 14.40
N ALA A 8 -18.56 -2.30 15.38
CA ALA A 8 -18.05 -2.53 16.73
C ALA A 8 -16.91 -3.56 16.71
N ARG A 9 -17.04 -4.62 15.89
CA ARG A 9 -15.99 -5.63 15.70
C ARG A 9 -14.71 -5.02 15.12
N ALA A 10 -14.80 -4.13 14.13
CA ALA A 10 -13.64 -3.43 13.57
C ALA A 10 -12.87 -2.62 14.64
N ILE A 11 -13.58 -2.00 15.59
CA ILE A 11 -12.96 -1.31 16.73
C ILE A 11 -12.23 -2.30 17.64
N LEU A 12 -12.82 -3.48 17.91
CA LEU A 12 -12.12 -4.56 18.63
C LEU A 12 -10.90 -5.07 17.84
N GLY A 13 -10.99 -5.08 16.50
CA GLY A 13 -9.89 -5.38 15.60
C GLY A 13 -8.69 -4.46 15.80
N LEU A 14 -8.90 -3.16 16.03
CA LEU A 14 -7.81 -2.22 16.37
C LEU A 14 -7.07 -2.65 17.65
N ALA A 15 -7.81 -3.01 18.70
CA ALA A 15 -7.22 -3.48 19.95
C ALA A 15 -6.48 -4.81 19.76
N LEU A 16 -7.03 -5.74 18.96
CA LEU A 16 -6.37 -6.99 18.62
C LEU A 16 -5.05 -6.76 17.89
N ILE A 17 -5.04 -5.91 16.87
CA ILE A 17 -3.84 -5.61 16.07
C ILE A 17 -2.74 -5.00 16.94
N VAL A 18 -3.08 -4.01 17.77
CA VAL A 18 -2.13 -3.43 18.73
C VAL A 18 -1.66 -4.48 19.74
N GLY A 19 -2.54 -5.37 20.18
CA GLY A 19 -2.20 -6.49 21.07
C GLY A 19 -1.21 -7.48 20.44
N ILE A 20 -1.37 -7.81 19.16
CA ILE A 20 -0.43 -8.65 18.40
C ILE A 20 0.93 -7.96 18.31
N ALA A 21 0.95 -6.68 17.93
CA ALA A 21 2.18 -5.89 17.84
C ALA A 21 2.90 -5.78 19.20
N TRP A 22 2.15 -5.58 20.29
CA TRP A 22 2.69 -5.57 21.65
C TRP A 22 3.26 -6.94 22.06
N GLY A 23 2.58 -8.04 21.69
CA GLY A 23 3.08 -9.40 21.92
C GLY A 23 4.45 -9.67 21.27
N LEU A 24 4.70 -9.06 20.11
CA LEU A 24 5.94 -9.16 19.33
C LEU A 24 6.97 -8.06 19.68
N SER A 25 6.71 -7.23 20.68
CA SER A 25 7.57 -6.11 21.07
C SER A 25 8.91 -6.56 21.66
N GLU A 26 9.98 -5.84 21.29
CA GLU A 26 11.31 -5.99 21.91
C GLU A 26 11.33 -5.55 23.38
N ASN A 27 10.46 -4.61 23.76
CA ASN A 27 10.35 -4.14 25.14
C ASN A 27 8.89 -3.80 25.50
N ARG A 28 8.16 -4.79 26.01
CA ARG A 28 6.74 -4.67 26.39
C ARG A 28 6.46 -3.63 27.48
N LYS A 29 7.46 -3.26 28.29
CA LYS A 29 7.32 -2.25 29.35
C LYS A 29 7.36 -0.83 28.81
N ALA A 30 7.98 -0.61 27.65
CA ALA A 30 8.12 0.69 27.01
C ALA A 30 7.00 0.98 26.01
N PHE A 31 5.76 0.55 26.30
CA PHE A 31 4.63 0.71 25.38
C PHE A 31 4.26 2.21 25.20
N PRO A 32 4.30 2.75 23.97
CA PRO A 32 4.11 4.18 23.74
C PRO A 32 2.62 4.58 23.66
N TRP A 33 1.90 4.46 24.77
CA TRP A 33 0.44 4.66 24.86
C TRP A 33 -0.05 5.95 24.19
N LYS A 34 0.61 7.09 24.45
CA LYS A 34 0.19 8.40 23.93
C LYS A 34 0.29 8.45 22.40
N LEU A 35 1.33 7.82 21.86
CA LEU A 35 1.57 7.78 20.42
C LEU A 35 0.58 6.84 19.74
N VAL A 36 0.35 5.64 20.30
CA VAL A 36 -0.59 4.67 19.73
C VAL A 36 -2.00 5.25 19.68
N LEU A 37 -2.47 5.85 20.78
CA LEU A 37 -3.77 6.52 20.78
C LEU A 37 -3.81 7.72 19.84
N GLY A 38 -2.77 8.55 19.83
CA GLY A 38 -2.68 9.70 18.93
C GLY A 38 -2.72 9.29 17.47
N ALA A 39 -2.05 8.20 17.11
CA ALA A 39 -2.03 7.66 15.75
C ALA A 39 -3.36 7.02 15.36
N VAL A 40 -4.03 6.28 16.25
CA VAL A 40 -5.41 5.79 16.02
C VAL A 40 -6.36 6.97 15.80
N GLY A 41 -6.27 8.00 16.66
CA GLY A 41 -7.06 9.22 16.52
C GLY A 41 -6.80 9.93 15.19
N LEU A 42 -5.53 10.05 14.79
CA LEU A 42 -5.16 10.69 13.53
C LEU A 42 -5.69 9.91 12.31
N GLN A 43 -5.73 8.58 12.37
CA GLN A 43 -6.35 7.75 11.34
C GLN A 43 -7.84 8.07 11.15
N PHE A 44 -8.60 8.11 12.25
CA PHE A 44 -10.01 8.51 12.20
C PHE A 44 -10.18 9.95 11.68
N VAL A 45 -9.33 10.88 12.12
CA VAL A 45 -9.35 12.26 11.65
C VAL A 45 -9.12 12.34 10.14
N PHE A 46 -8.12 11.63 9.60
CA PHE A 46 -7.90 11.63 8.16
C PHE A 46 -9.07 10.99 7.39
N ALA A 47 -9.56 9.85 7.81
CA ALA A 47 -10.69 9.19 7.15
C ALA A 47 -11.94 10.09 7.14
N LEU A 48 -12.27 10.72 8.28
CA LEU A 48 -13.40 11.64 8.39
C LEU A 48 -13.16 12.94 7.62
N LEU A 49 -11.96 13.51 7.64
CA LEU A 49 -11.66 14.73 6.88
C LEU A 49 -11.82 14.49 5.38
N LEU A 50 -11.39 13.34 4.87
CA LEU A 50 -11.42 13.02 3.44
C LEU A 50 -12.83 12.65 2.96
N PHE A 51 -13.63 11.93 3.76
CA PHE A 51 -14.94 11.45 3.31
C PHE A 51 -16.17 12.09 3.99
N ALA A 52 -16.04 12.66 5.19
CA ALA A 52 -17.18 13.28 5.88
C ALA A 52 -17.37 14.77 5.53
N VAL A 53 -16.32 15.44 5.04
CA VAL A 53 -16.36 16.85 4.68
C VAL A 53 -16.75 16.97 3.19
N PRO A 54 -17.97 17.43 2.84
CA PRO A 54 -18.46 17.42 1.46
C PRO A 54 -17.53 18.09 0.43
N PRO A 55 -16.98 19.31 0.65
CA PRO A 55 -16.11 19.91 -0.36
C PRO A 55 -14.81 19.12 -0.59
N VAL A 56 -14.28 18.45 0.43
CA VAL A 56 -13.08 17.61 0.30
C VAL A 56 -13.43 16.33 -0.44
N ARG A 57 -14.49 15.64 -0.02
CA ARG A 57 -15.00 14.42 -0.64
C ARG A 57 -15.30 14.62 -2.11
N ASP A 58 -16.05 15.66 -2.46
CA ASP A 58 -16.45 15.93 -3.83
C ASP A 58 -15.24 16.27 -4.72
N THR A 59 -14.21 16.89 -4.15
CA THR A 59 -12.94 17.12 -4.85
C THR A 59 -12.18 15.82 -5.09
N LEU A 60 -12.13 14.93 -4.10
CA LEU A 60 -11.52 13.60 -4.23
C LEU A 60 -12.26 12.73 -5.25
N PHE A 61 -13.59 12.77 -5.29
CA PHE A 61 -14.37 11.99 -6.24
C PHE A 61 -14.22 12.52 -7.67
N LYS A 62 -14.07 13.83 -7.84
CA LYS A 62 -13.72 14.44 -9.13
C LYS A 62 -12.30 14.09 -9.60
N ALA A 63 -11.41 13.66 -8.69
CA ALA A 63 -10.05 13.27 -9.06
C ALA A 63 -10.01 12.01 -9.94
N ASN A 64 -11.10 11.22 -10.05
CA ASN A 64 -11.16 10.11 -11.01
C ASN A 64 -10.93 10.58 -12.47
N VAL A 65 -11.28 11.82 -12.81
CA VAL A 65 -10.98 12.42 -14.12
C VAL A 65 -9.48 12.47 -14.41
N ILE A 66 -8.65 12.56 -13.36
CA ILE A 66 -7.18 12.52 -13.50
C ILE A 66 -6.74 11.12 -13.96
N VAL A 67 -7.37 10.07 -13.48
CA VAL A 67 -7.07 8.68 -13.87
C VAL A 67 -7.41 8.49 -15.34
N ASP A 68 -8.62 8.89 -15.75
CA ASP A 68 -9.04 8.82 -17.16
C ASP A 68 -8.09 9.62 -18.06
N ALA A 69 -7.68 10.83 -17.64
CA ALA A 69 -6.74 11.66 -18.39
C ALA A 69 -5.34 11.01 -18.50
N LEU A 70 -4.85 10.41 -17.42
CA LEU A 70 -3.57 9.68 -17.42
C LEU A 70 -3.64 8.45 -18.31
N GLU A 71 -4.71 7.66 -18.24
CA GLU A 71 -4.92 6.51 -19.10
C GLU A 71 -4.97 6.90 -20.59
N ASN A 72 -5.69 7.95 -20.92
CA ASN A 72 -5.77 8.48 -22.29
C ASN A 72 -4.40 8.96 -22.79
N ALA A 73 -3.64 9.67 -21.95
CA ALA A 73 -2.29 10.13 -22.27
C ALA A 73 -1.31 8.97 -22.43
N THR A 74 -1.35 7.98 -21.53
CA THR A 74 -0.55 6.75 -21.63
C THR A 74 -0.89 6.01 -22.91
N ARG A 75 -2.18 5.85 -23.23
CA ARG A 75 -2.64 5.17 -24.45
C ARG A 75 -2.15 5.85 -25.73
N TYR A 76 -2.13 7.18 -25.76
CA TYR A 76 -1.55 7.92 -26.88
C TYR A 76 -0.06 7.57 -27.08
N GLY A 77 0.70 7.52 -25.97
CA GLY A 77 2.11 7.13 -26.00
C GLY A 77 2.33 5.67 -26.41
N THR A 78 1.57 4.74 -25.83
CA THR A 78 1.70 3.30 -26.14
C THR A 78 1.22 2.97 -27.54
N GLY A 79 0.18 3.64 -28.05
CA GLY A 79 -0.29 3.50 -29.43
C GLY A 79 0.77 3.90 -30.45
N PHE A 80 1.59 4.92 -30.14
CA PHE A 80 2.73 5.28 -30.98
C PHE A 80 3.87 4.24 -30.90
N VAL A 81 4.27 3.83 -29.68
CA VAL A 81 5.44 2.97 -29.47
C VAL A 81 5.19 1.52 -29.87
N PHE A 82 4.03 0.97 -29.52
CA PHE A 82 3.68 -0.44 -29.71
C PHE A 82 2.65 -0.65 -30.84
N GLY A 83 2.24 0.41 -31.54
CA GLY A 83 1.22 0.35 -32.57
C GLY A 83 -0.11 -0.16 -32.02
N TYR A 84 -0.80 -0.98 -32.81
CA TYR A 84 -2.10 -1.56 -32.45
C TYR A 84 -2.08 -2.38 -31.16
N ILE A 85 -0.94 -2.96 -30.76
CA ILE A 85 -0.83 -3.74 -29.52
C ILE A 85 -0.87 -2.83 -28.29
N GLY A 86 -0.40 -1.58 -28.40
CA GLY A 86 -0.41 -0.60 -27.32
C GLY A 86 -1.74 0.13 -27.14
N ASP A 87 -2.65 -0.01 -28.09
CA ASP A 87 -3.96 0.62 -28.08
C ASP A 87 -5.07 -0.44 -27.93
N ASN A 88 -5.71 -0.46 -26.77
CA ASN A 88 -6.81 -1.38 -26.46
C ASN A 88 -8.13 -1.04 -27.19
N THR A 89 -8.23 0.12 -27.84
CA THR A 89 -9.43 0.54 -28.59
C THR A 89 -9.35 0.20 -30.08
N THR A 90 -8.13 0.15 -30.63
CA THR A 90 -7.88 -0.12 -32.06
C THR A 90 -7.44 -1.57 -32.30
N PHE A 91 -7.33 -2.38 -31.24
CA PHE A 91 -7.11 -3.81 -31.36
C PHE A 91 -8.30 -4.45 -32.09
N PRO A 92 -8.12 -5.20 -33.19
CA PRO A 92 -9.22 -5.85 -33.88
C PRO A 92 -9.76 -7.00 -33.02
N VAL A 93 -10.75 -6.69 -32.18
CA VAL A 93 -11.47 -7.60 -31.29
C VAL A 93 -12.65 -8.25 -32.05
N GLU A 94 -12.48 -8.59 -33.33
CA GLU A 94 -13.59 -9.17 -34.10
C GLU A 94 -13.94 -10.61 -33.68
N GLN A 95 -13.18 -11.25 -32.76
CA GLN A 95 -13.42 -12.67 -32.42
C GLN A 95 -13.34 -13.12 -30.95
N ALA A 96 -13.05 -12.28 -29.96
CA ALA A 96 -13.12 -12.75 -28.57
C ALA A 96 -13.22 -11.60 -27.58
N ASN A 97 -13.91 -11.81 -26.46
CA ASN A 97 -13.74 -11.05 -25.22
C ASN A 97 -12.29 -11.20 -24.70
N ALA A 98 -11.30 -10.76 -25.46
CA ALA A 98 -9.89 -10.89 -25.15
C ALA A 98 -9.52 -9.78 -24.15
N ASN A 99 -8.95 -10.19 -23.02
CA ASN A 99 -8.44 -9.24 -22.05
C ASN A 99 -7.33 -8.36 -22.69
N PRO A 100 -7.26 -7.06 -22.32
CA PRO A 100 -6.18 -6.17 -22.77
C PRO A 100 -4.81 -6.81 -22.62
N ALA A 101 -3.91 -6.54 -23.57
CA ALA A 101 -2.53 -7.03 -23.53
C ALA A 101 -1.80 -6.38 -22.36
N PHE A 102 -1.83 -7.06 -21.21
CA PHE A 102 -1.48 -6.52 -19.90
C PHE A 102 -0.14 -5.75 -19.87
N PHE A 103 0.92 -6.33 -20.45
CA PHE A 103 2.24 -5.70 -20.47
C PHE A 103 2.32 -4.44 -21.36
N PHE A 104 1.60 -4.41 -22.48
CA PHE A 104 1.68 -3.34 -23.48
C PHE A 104 0.62 -2.25 -23.31
N GLN A 105 -0.49 -2.57 -22.65
CA GLN A 105 -1.65 -1.69 -22.53
C GLN A 105 -1.90 -1.20 -21.10
N ILE A 106 -1.50 -1.97 -20.07
CA ILE A 106 -1.81 -1.65 -18.67
C ILE A 106 -0.55 -1.15 -17.94
N LEU A 107 0.52 -1.93 -17.93
CA LEU A 107 1.75 -1.56 -17.20
C LEU A 107 2.40 -0.22 -17.59
N PRO A 108 2.35 0.26 -18.85
CA PRO A 108 3.04 1.50 -19.22
C PRO A 108 2.56 2.76 -18.48
N ILE A 109 1.38 2.72 -17.84
CA ILE A 109 0.91 3.83 -17.00
C ILE A 109 1.88 4.13 -15.85
N VAL A 110 2.55 3.10 -15.33
CA VAL A 110 3.57 3.23 -14.28
C VAL A 110 4.74 4.11 -14.75
N ILE A 111 5.14 4.01 -16.03
CA ILE A 111 6.21 4.82 -16.62
C ILE A 111 5.81 6.29 -16.64
N VAL A 112 4.60 6.58 -17.11
CA VAL A 112 4.06 7.94 -17.21
C VAL A 112 3.90 8.56 -15.82
N VAL A 113 3.35 7.82 -14.86
CA VAL A 113 3.15 8.32 -13.49
C VAL A 113 4.47 8.49 -12.75
N ALA A 114 5.46 7.61 -12.95
CA ALA A 114 6.79 7.77 -12.37
C ALA A 114 7.50 9.03 -12.92
N ALA A 115 7.44 9.27 -14.24
CA ALA A 115 7.97 10.48 -14.86
C ALA A 115 7.26 11.75 -14.34
N LEU A 116 5.92 11.72 -14.28
CA LEU A 116 5.14 12.84 -13.74
C LEU A 116 5.45 13.10 -12.27
N SER A 117 5.58 12.07 -11.45
CA SER A 117 5.91 12.19 -10.03
C SER A 117 7.29 12.82 -9.83
N ALA A 118 8.29 12.40 -10.61
CA ALA A 118 9.62 13.00 -10.60
C ALA A 118 9.60 14.49 -11.01
N MET A 119 8.83 14.84 -12.05
CA MET A 119 8.65 16.25 -12.45
C MET A 119 7.96 17.08 -11.37
N LEU A 120 6.88 16.57 -10.77
CA LEU A 120 6.16 17.24 -9.67
C LEU A 120 7.04 17.39 -8.41
N TRP A 121 7.99 16.49 -8.20
CA TRP A 121 9.02 16.62 -7.18
C TRP A 121 9.98 17.77 -7.51
N HIS A 122 10.52 17.81 -8.73
CA HIS A 122 11.41 18.88 -9.20
C HIS A 122 10.73 20.25 -9.16
N TRP A 123 9.45 20.34 -9.50
CA TRP A 123 8.63 21.55 -9.40
C TRP A 123 8.22 21.90 -7.96
N ARG A 124 8.68 21.14 -6.97
CA ARG A 124 8.46 21.32 -5.53
C ARG A 124 7.02 21.11 -5.06
N ILE A 125 6.09 20.68 -5.91
CA ILE A 125 4.69 20.44 -5.54
C ILE A 125 4.61 19.30 -4.52
N LEU A 126 5.14 18.12 -4.87
CA LEU A 126 5.18 16.97 -3.94
C LEU A 126 6.04 17.25 -2.71
N ARG A 127 7.07 18.11 -2.85
CA ARG A 127 7.92 18.52 -1.73
C ARG A 127 7.15 19.34 -0.69
N TYR A 128 6.31 20.28 -1.11
CA TYR A 128 5.48 21.04 -0.16
C TYR A 128 4.43 20.17 0.52
N ILE A 129 3.81 19.25 -0.22
CA ILE A 129 2.83 18.31 0.32
C ILE A 129 3.50 17.40 1.38
N THR A 130 4.65 16.80 1.05
CA THR A 130 5.37 15.93 1.98
C THR A 130 5.87 16.67 3.21
N LYS A 131 6.34 17.92 3.08
CA LYS A 131 6.69 18.77 4.23
C LYS A 131 5.48 19.09 5.12
N GLY A 132 4.30 19.29 4.53
CA GLY A 132 3.05 19.47 5.27
C GLY A 132 2.71 18.26 6.15
N PHE A 133 2.74 17.05 5.57
CA PHE A 133 2.54 15.81 6.33
C PHE A 133 3.65 15.58 7.36
N ALA A 134 4.90 15.91 7.03
CA ALA A 134 6.03 15.74 7.94
C ALA A 134 5.87 16.62 9.17
N PHE A 135 5.39 17.85 9.00
CA PHE A 135 5.04 18.73 10.11
C PHE A 135 3.91 18.15 10.98
N ILE A 136 2.86 17.60 10.37
CA ILE A 136 1.76 16.96 11.09
C ILE A 136 2.29 15.79 11.92
N PHE A 137 3.08 14.89 11.34
CA PHE A 137 3.61 13.72 12.05
C PHE A 137 4.65 14.10 13.10
N ALA A 138 5.54 15.05 12.83
CA ALA A 138 6.49 15.55 13.83
C ALA A 138 5.75 16.11 15.06
N LYS A 139 4.68 16.88 14.85
CA LYS A 139 3.92 17.52 15.93
C LYS A 139 3.00 16.57 16.67
N THR A 140 2.33 15.66 15.96
CA THR A 140 1.31 14.76 16.56
C THR A 140 1.90 13.46 17.11
N MET A 141 2.99 12.96 16.53
CA MET A 141 3.61 11.68 16.91
C MET A 141 4.99 11.85 17.56
N GLY A 142 5.55 13.07 17.60
CA GLY A 142 6.85 13.31 18.21
C GLY A 142 8.01 12.67 17.43
N LEU A 143 7.85 12.49 16.12
CA LEU A 143 8.89 11.92 15.26
C LEU A 143 10.01 12.95 14.98
N GLY A 144 11.24 12.47 14.84
CA GLY A 144 12.37 13.29 14.36
C GLY A 144 12.14 13.82 12.94
N GLY A 145 12.86 14.88 12.55
CA GLY A 145 12.67 15.55 11.26
C GLY A 145 12.84 14.62 10.06
N ALA A 146 13.96 13.88 10.02
CA ALA A 146 14.24 12.89 8.97
C ALA A 146 13.19 11.77 8.92
N THR A 147 12.82 11.21 10.07
CA THR A 147 11.82 10.14 10.17
C THR A 147 10.44 10.61 9.71
N SER A 148 10.04 11.82 10.10
CA SER A 148 8.77 12.44 9.68
C SER A 148 8.72 12.68 8.18
N LEU A 149 9.82 13.17 7.60
CA LEU A 149 9.92 13.36 6.15
C LEU A 149 9.82 12.03 5.40
N ALA A 150 10.50 10.99 5.88
CA ALA A 150 10.46 9.68 5.25
C ALA A 150 9.08 9.01 5.33
N VAL A 151 8.41 9.12 6.48
CA VAL A 151 7.04 8.63 6.66
C VAL A 151 6.09 9.34 5.69
N SER A 152 6.24 10.66 5.56
CA SER A 152 5.42 11.48 4.67
C SER A 152 5.69 11.21 3.20
N ALA A 153 6.94 10.97 2.83
CA ALA A 153 7.32 10.63 1.48
C ALA A 153 6.72 9.29 1.04
N ASN A 154 6.73 8.28 1.91
CA ASN A 154 6.15 6.95 1.62
C ASN A 154 4.64 6.99 1.33
N ILE A 155 3.92 8.06 1.66
CA ILE A 155 2.50 8.22 1.26
C ILE A 155 2.37 8.33 -0.26
N PHE A 156 3.37 8.90 -0.93
CA PHE A 156 3.33 9.21 -2.37
C PHE A 156 4.40 8.46 -3.17
N MET A 157 5.50 8.09 -2.55
CA MET A 157 6.65 7.41 -3.14
C MET A 157 6.74 5.97 -2.69
N GLY A 158 7.39 5.13 -3.51
CA GLY A 158 7.60 3.73 -3.16
C GLY A 158 8.60 3.52 -2.02
N MET A 159 8.57 2.31 -1.44
CA MET A 159 9.45 1.90 -0.33
C MET A 159 10.95 1.97 -0.64
N THR A 160 11.34 2.03 -1.92
CA THR A 160 12.74 2.19 -2.37
C THR A 160 13.10 3.64 -2.68
N GLU A 161 12.11 4.48 -3.00
CA GLU A 161 12.30 5.88 -3.40
C GLU A 161 12.31 6.79 -2.18
N ALA A 162 11.37 6.59 -1.24
CA ALA A 162 11.27 7.41 -0.03
C ALA A 162 12.56 7.41 0.82
N PRO A 163 13.30 6.29 1.00
CA PRO A 163 14.58 6.31 1.71
C PRO A 163 15.67 7.17 1.05
N VAL A 164 15.61 7.39 -0.27
CA VAL A 164 16.60 8.22 -0.99
C VAL A 164 16.54 9.66 -0.50
N LEU A 165 15.35 10.16 -0.19
CA LEU A 165 15.14 11.52 0.33
C LEU A 165 15.78 11.75 1.71
N VAL A 166 15.97 10.68 2.46
CA VAL A 166 16.56 10.73 3.80
C VAL A 166 17.92 10.04 3.87
N LYS A 167 18.52 9.73 2.71
CA LYS A 167 19.79 9.01 2.58
C LYS A 167 20.88 9.53 3.53
N PRO A 168 21.16 10.84 3.64
CA PRO A 168 22.24 11.31 4.49
C PRO A 168 22.00 11.11 5.99
N TYR A 169 20.77 10.80 6.39
CA TYR A 169 20.41 10.53 7.78
C TYR A 169 20.33 9.06 8.12
N ILE A 170 20.18 8.17 7.12
CA ILE A 170 20.06 6.73 7.37
C ILE A 170 21.25 6.23 8.18
N LYS A 171 22.45 6.80 8.03
CA LYS A 171 23.61 6.46 8.86
C LYS A 171 23.39 6.74 10.36
N GLY A 172 22.74 7.85 10.70
CA GLY A 172 22.52 8.32 12.08
C GLY A 172 21.18 7.90 12.69
N MET A 173 20.26 7.36 11.91
CA MET A 173 18.95 6.92 12.38
C MET A 173 19.07 5.80 13.43
N THR A 174 18.22 5.80 14.45
CA THR A 174 18.16 4.67 15.40
C THR A 174 17.60 3.41 14.75
N ARG A 175 17.70 2.31 15.48
CA ARG A 175 16.99 1.07 15.14
C ARG A 175 15.48 1.30 15.01
N ALA A 176 14.88 2.09 15.91
CA ALA A 176 13.44 2.39 15.87
C ALA A 176 13.08 3.27 14.66
N GLU A 177 13.87 4.29 14.34
CA GLU A 177 13.64 5.14 13.15
C GLU A 177 13.78 4.38 11.83
N VAL A 178 14.80 3.51 11.71
CA VAL A 178 14.93 2.61 10.56
C VAL A 178 13.73 1.68 10.48
N PHE A 179 13.28 1.16 11.62
CA PHE A 179 12.11 0.27 11.64
C PHE A 179 10.82 0.98 11.24
N VAL A 180 10.62 2.23 11.66
CA VAL A 180 9.51 3.10 11.22
C VAL A 180 9.59 3.35 9.71
N LEU A 181 10.77 3.70 9.19
CA LEU A 181 11.01 3.90 7.76
C LEU A 181 10.61 2.65 6.95
N MET A 182 11.13 1.49 7.35
CA MET A 182 10.86 0.21 6.68
C MET A 182 9.38 -0.18 6.76
N THR A 183 8.78 -0.06 7.95
CA THR A 183 7.38 -0.43 8.19
C THR A 183 6.43 0.46 7.40
N THR A 184 6.71 1.76 7.31
CA THR A 184 5.88 2.70 6.56
C THR A 184 5.91 2.39 5.07
N GLY A 185 7.08 2.10 4.50
CA GLY A 185 7.17 1.69 3.10
C GLY A 185 6.40 0.40 2.78
N PHE A 186 6.24 -0.51 3.75
CA PHE A 186 5.43 -1.72 3.60
C PHE A 186 3.93 -1.49 3.81
N ALA A 187 3.57 -0.45 4.56
CA ALA A 187 2.19 -0.11 4.87
C ALA A 187 1.52 0.75 3.79
N THR A 188 2.31 1.37 2.90
CA THR A 188 1.81 2.26 1.85
C THR A 188 2.11 1.70 0.46
N ILE A 189 1.56 2.35 -0.57
CA ILE A 189 1.86 2.10 -1.99
C ILE A 189 2.43 3.35 -2.65
N ALA A 190 3.18 3.16 -3.73
CA ALA A 190 3.68 4.27 -4.54
C ALA A 190 2.54 4.87 -5.39
N GLY A 191 2.61 6.18 -5.65
CA GLY A 191 1.68 6.84 -6.58
C GLY A 191 1.67 6.21 -7.97
N SER A 192 2.80 5.68 -8.43
CA SER A 192 2.96 5.00 -9.72
C SER A 192 2.11 3.75 -9.86
N VAL A 193 1.93 2.97 -8.79
CA VAL A 193 1.08 1.76 -8.79
C VAL A 193 -0.34 2.04 -8.29
N LEU A 194 -0.57 3.17 -7.62
CA LEU A 194 -1.89 3.56 -7.14
C LEU A 194 -2.89 3.74 -8.30
N ILE A 195 -2.45 4.35 -9.40
CA ILE A 195 -3.31 4.58 -10.57
C ILE A 195 -3.70 3.27 -11.24
N ILE A 196 -2.78 2.32 -11.42
CA ILE A 196 -3.10 1.01 -12.02
C ILE A 196 -4.09 0.20 -11.17
N TYR A 197 -3.96 0.21 -9.84
CA TYR A 197 -4.95 -0.44 -8.98
C TYR A 197 -6.31 0.26 -9.03
N THR A 198 -6.30 1.58 -9.22
CA THR A 198 -7.53 2.34 -9.43
C THR A 198 -8.24 1.90 -10.70
N THR A 199 -7.51 1.74 -11.81
CA THR A 199 -8.04 1.21 -13.07
C THR A 199 -8.65 -0.19 -12.91
N PHE A 200 -8.01 -1.08 -12.14
CA PHE A 200 -8.55 -2.43 -11.88
C PHE A 200 -9.86 -2.40 -11.10
N LEU A 201 -10.00 -1.48 -10.15
CA LEU A 201 -11.15 -1.44 -9.25
C LEU A 201 -12.30 -0.57 -9.78
N GLN A 202 -12.07 0.28 -10.78
CA GLN A 202 -13.09 1.15 -11.38
C GLN A 202 -14.38 0.44 -11.81
N PRO A 203 -14.36 -0.79 -12.35
CA PRO A 203 -15.59 -1.50 -12.71
C PRO A 203 -16.38 -2.07 -11.53
N VAL A 204 -15.74 -2.25 -10.36
CA VAL A 204 -16.30 -3.04 -9.25
C VAL A 204 -16.36 -2.31 -7.91
N MET A 205 -15.79 -1.11 -7.81
CA MET A 205 -15.72 -0.34 -6.55
C MET A 205 -16.00 1.14 -6.81
N ALA A 206 -16.77 1.75 -5.91
CA ALA A 206 -17.02 3.19 -5.95
C ALA A 206 -15.79 4.00 -5.50
N ASN A 207 -15.46 5.03 -6.27
CA ASN A 207 -14.40 6.01 -5.99
C ASN A 207 -13.03 5.38 -5.63
N PRO A 208 -12.50 4.46 -6.46
CA PRO A 208 -11.31 3.70 -6.11
C PRO A 208 -10.07 4.55 -5.80
N LEU A 209 -9.87 5.64 -6.54
CA LEU A 209 -8.76 6.56 -6.30
C LEU A 209 -8.81 7.14 -4.88
N ALA A 210 -9.99 7.62 -4.48
CA ALA A 210 -10.21 8.20 -3.17
C ALA A 210 -9.99 7.17 -2.05
N GLN A 211 -10.44 5.92 -2.25
CA GLN A 211 -10.22 4.83 -1.29
C GLN A 211 -8.73 4.52 -1.14
N LEU A 212 -8.00 4.28 -2.23
CA LEU A 212 -6.59 3.87 -2.18
C LEU A 212 -5.67 5.00 -1.70
N LEU A 213 -5.96 6.25 -2.08
CA LEU A 213 -5.26 7.41 -1.56
C LEU A 213 -5.47 7.54 -0.04
N THR A 214 -6.71 7.38 0.42
CA THR A 214 -7.02 7.42 1.85
C THR A 214 -6.35 6.26 2.58
N ALA A 215 -6.38 5.05 2.03
CA ALA A 215 -5.72 3.89 2.61
C ALA A 215 -4.23 4.15 2.87
N SER A 216 -3.54 4.78 1.90
CA SER A 216 -2.12 5.14 2.02
C SER A 216 -1.86 6.22 3.08
N ILE A 217 -2.69 7.27 3.12
CA ILE A 217 -2.58 8.35 4.11
C ILE A 217 -2.84 7.85 5.54
N VAL A 218 -3.86 6.99 5.71
CA VAL A 218 -4.26 6.40 7.00
C VAL A 218 -3.26 5.33 7.47
N ALA A 219 -2.64 4.59 6.54
CA ALA A 219 -1.66 3.59 6.88
C ALA A 219 -0.34 4.16 7.43
N ALA A 220 0.05 5.39 7.06
CA ALA A 220 1.25 6.04 7.61
C ALA A 220 1.23 6.19 9.15
N PRO A 221 0.21 6.79 9.79
CA PRO A 221 0.05 6.77 11.25
C PRO A 221 0.05 5.36 11.84
N ALA A 222 -0.65 4.41 11.20
CA ALA A 222 -0.74 3.03 11.66
C ALA A 222 0.64 2.37 11.70
N ALA A 223 1.42 2.54 10.64
CA ALA A 223 2.78 2.04 10.51
C ALA A 223 3.68 2.57 11.62
N VAL A 224 3.63 3.88 11.89
CA VAL A 224 4.41 4.50 12.98
C VAL A 224 4.00 3.92 14.34
N ALA A 225 2.70 3.79 14.61
CA ALA A 225 2.19 3.25 15.87
C ALA A 225 2.63 1.81 16.12
N LEU A 226 2.50 0.95 15.11
CA LEU A 226 2.86 -0.46 15.21
C LEU A 226 4.37 -0.65 15.23
N ALA A 227 5.12 0.14 14.44
CA ALA A 227 6.56 0.12 14.45
C ALA A 227 7.13 0.43 15.84
N LEU A 228 6.67 1.52 16.46
CA LEU A 228 7.14 1.93 17.78
C LEU A 228 6.55 1.10 18.92
N THR A 229 5.46 0.38 18.68
CA THR A 229 4.98 -0.66 19.60
C THR A 229 5.91 -1.87 19.60
N MET A 230 6.34 -2.33 18.41
CA MET A 230 7.20 -3.51 18.25
C MET A 230 8.68 -3.24 18.54
N VAL A 231 9.17 -2.05 18.20
CA VAL A 231 10.55 -1.59 18.45
C VAL A 231 10.49 -0.18 19.05
N PRO A 232 10.30 -0.06 20.38
CA PRO A 232 10.21 1.23 21.04
C PRO A 232 11.50 2.06 20.91
N GLU A 233 11.35 3.38 20.77
CA GLU A 233 12.48 4.30 20.74
C GLU A 233 13.09 4.45 22.15
N THR A 234 14.42 4.40 22.22
CA THR A 234 15.19 4.47 23.48
C THR A 234 16.07 5.71 23.56
N THR A 235 16.13 6.51 22.49
CA THR A 235 16.98 7.69 22.37
C THR A 235 16.15 8.98 22.29
N ASN A 236 16.59 10.05 22.94
CA ASN A 236 15.90 11.34 22.91
C ASN A 236 15.96 12.02 21.53
N ILE A 237 14.88 12.70 21.18
CA ILE A 237 14.55 13.23 19.84
C ILE A 237 15.44 14.44 19.43
N HIS A 238 16.14 15.06 20.38
CA HIS A 238 16.71 16.40 20.21
C HIS A 238 18.02 16.51 19.39
N ASP A 239 18.61 15.42 18.94
CA ASP A 239 19.89 15.43 18.21
C ASP A 239 19.79 14.91 16.77
N ARG A 240 18.81 15.32 15.95
CA ARG A 240 18.69 14.77 14.57
C ARG A 240 18.31 15.79 13.49
N ALA A 241 19.39 16.36 12.94
CA ALA A 241 19.74 16.49 11.53
C ALA A 241 18.87 17.36 10.57
N HIS A 242 19.58 18.18 9.77
CA HIS A 242 19.08 19.21 8.84
C HIS A 242 18.93 18.68 7.41
N GLU A 243 17.85 19.10 6.71
CA GLU A 243 17.42 18.59 5.39
C GLU A 243 18.54 18.60 4.35
N PRO A 244 19.01 17.45 3.86
CA PRO A 244 19.66 17.38 2.57
C PRO A 244 18.59 17.36 1.49
N ASP A 245 18.76 18.22 0.51
CA ASP A 245 17.87 18.32 -0.62
C ASP A 245 18.26 17.28 -1.68
N PHE A 246 17.35 16.33 -1.93
CA PHE A 246 17.36 15.58 -3.19
C PHE A 246 16.75 16.47 -4.28
N GLU A 247 17.60 16.98 -5.18
CA GLU A 247 17.19 17.81 -6.31
C GLU A 247 17.57 17.14 -7.64
N TYR A 248 16.61 17.10 -8.56
CA TYR A 248 16.89 16.89 -9.98
C TYR A 248 17.47 18.18 -10.57
N GLU A 249 18.41 18.07 -11.49
CA GLU A 249 19.12 19.23 -12.05
C GLU A 249 18.20 20.07 -12.97
N SER A 250 17.25 19.42 -13.64
CA SER A 250 16.30 20.08 -14.54
C SER A 250 14.99 19.30 -14.66
N THR A 251 13.98 19.91 -15.27
CA THR A 251 12.71 19.22 -15.57
C THR A 251 12.93 18.06 -16.54
N MET A 252 13.87 18.17 -17.48
CA MET A 252 14.19 17.09 -18.43
C MET A 252 14.95 15.95 -17.75
N ASP A 253 15.85 16.27 -16.81
CA ASP A 253 16.48 15.28 -15.95
C ASP A 253 15.43 14.52 -15.13
N ALA A 254 14.54 15.25 -14.43
CA ALA A 254 13.45 14.65 -13.67
C ALA A 254 12.55 13.74 -14.53
N PHE A 255 12.16 14.19 -15.73
CA PHE A 255 11.36 13.41 -16.67
C PHE A 255 12.09 12.13 -17.11
N SER A 256 13.33 12.24 -17.59
CA SER A 256 14.09 11.11 -18.12
C SER A 256 14.46 10.09 -17.03
N SER A 257 14.87 10.57 -15.85
CA SER A 257 15.15 9.75 -14.68
C SER A 257 13.89 9.04 -14.19
N GLY A 258 12.77 9.76 -14.04
CA GLY A 258 11.49 9.18 -13.62
C GLY A 258 10.94 8.15 -14.61
N ALA A 259 11.03 8.41 -15.92
CA ALA A 259 10.64 7.44 -16.95
C ALA A 259 11.51 6.16 -16.91
N SER A 260 12.82 6.32 -16.72
CA SER A 260 13.76 5.18 -16.62
C SER A 260 13.48 4.34 -15.38
N THR A 261 13.23 4.97 -14.23
CA THR A 261 12.80 4.29 -13.00
C THR A 261 11.47 3.58 -13.22
N GLY A 262 10.50 4.24 -13.85
CA GLY A 262 9.20 3.64 -14.19
C GLY A 262 9.33 2.39 -15.06
N LEU A 263 10.21 2.40 -16.07
CA LEU A 263 10.48 1.23 -16.91
C LEU A 263 11.05 0.06 -16.10
N GLN A 264 11.98 0.34 -15.18
CA GLN A 264 12.51 -0.70 -14.28
C GLN A 264 11.41 -1.29 -13.40
N ILE A 265 10.50 -0.46 -12.88
CA ILE A 265 9.34 -0.92 -12.11
C ILE A 265 8.46 -1.84 -12.98
N VAL A 266 8.15 -1.44 -14.22
CA VAL A 266 7.35 -2.26 -15.15
C VAL A 266 7.99 -3.62 -15.41
N LEU A 267 9.29 -3.67 -15.70
CA LEU A 267 10.01 -4.92 -15.94
C LEU A 267 10.01 -5.80 -14.69
N ASN A 268 10.25 -5.21 -13.52
CA ASN A 268 10.21 -5.93 -12.25
C ASN A 268 8.82 -6.52 -11.97
N ILE A 269 7.74 -5.74 -12.18
CA ILE A 269 6.35 -6.22 -12.03
C ILE A 269 6.11 -7.40 -12.97
N ALA A 270 6.45 -7.27 -14.25
CA ALA A 270 6.22 -8.33 -15.23
C ALA A 270 6.98 -9.63 -14.90
N THR A 271 8.29 -9.52 -14.61
CA THR A 271 9.12 -10.68 -14.23
C THR A 271 8.60 -11.35 -12.97
N MET A 272 8.27 -10.55 -11.95
CA MET A 272 7.75 -11.06 -10.68
C MET A 272 6.39 -11.74 -10.86
N LEU A 273 5.46 -11.18 -11.66
CA LEU A 273 4.16 -11.78 -11.92
C LEU A 273 4.28 -13.12 -12.65
N ILE A 274 5.15 -13.21 -13.66
CA ILE A 274 5.40 -14.47 -14.38
C ILE A 274 5.88 -15.54 -13.39
N ALA A 275 6.90 -15.22 -12.58
CA ALA A 275 7.45 -16.16 -11.61
C ALA A 275 6.41 -16.55 -10.53
N ALA A 276 5.72 -15.56 -9.96
CA ALA A 276 4.73 -15.75 -8.91
C ALA A 276 3.55 -16.61 -9.37
N LEU A 277 2.97 -16.33 -10.53
CA LEU A 277 1.84 -17.09 -11.07
C LEU A 277 2.23 -18.51 -11.49
N ALA A 278 3.43 -18.69 -12.05
CA ALA A 278 3.94 -20.03 -12.36
C ALA A 278 4.14 -20.88 -11.10
N LEU A 279 4.75 -20.31 -10.05
CA LEU A 279 4.93 -20.99 -8.76
C LEU A 279 3.59 -21.27 -8.08
N LEU A 280 2.66 -20.30 -8.12
CA LEU A 280 1.29 -20.47 -7.61
C LEU A 280 0.60 -21.66 -8.29
N PHE A 281 0.67 -21.75 -9.61
CA PHE A 281 0.12 -22.85 -10.38
C PHE A 281 0.74 -24.19 -9.99
N MET A 282 2.08 -24.26 -9.89
CA MET A 282 2.78 -25.47 -9.49
C MET A 282 2.39 -25.93 -8.09
N VAL A 283 2.35 -25.01 -7.11
CA VAL A 283 1.96 -25.33 -5.73
C VAL A 283 0.51 -25.82 -5.69
N ASN A 284 -0.41 -25.16 -6.39
CA ASN A 284 -1.79 -25.60 -6.45
C ASN A 284 -1.96 -26.97 -7.12
N ALA A 285 -1.19 -27.25 -8.17
CA ALA A 285 -1.18 -28.56 -8.81
C ALA A 285 -0.70 -29.66 -7.85
N MET A 286 0.31 -29.38 -7.02
CA MET A 286 0.77 -30.32 -5.98
C MET A 286 -0.27 -30.50 -4.86
N LEU A 287 -0.91 -29.42 -4.42
CA LEU A 287 -1.95 -29.47 -3.38
C LEU A 287 -3.22 -30.18 -3.85
N ALA A 288 -3.51 -30.15 -5.15
CA ALA A 288 -4.64 -30.85 -5.74
C ALA A 288 -4.50 -32.39 -5.71
N TRP A 289 -3.31 -32.93 -5.39
CA TRP A 289 -3.14 -34.37 -5.14
C TRP A 289 -3.60 -34.81 -3.75
N LEU A 290 -3.84 -33.87 -2.83
CA LEU A 290 -4.41 -34.14 -1.52
C LEU A 290 -5.93 -34.34 -1.63
N PRO A 291 -6.55 -35.08 -0.69
CA PRO A 291 -8.00 -35.27 -0.69
C PRO A 291 -8.73 -33.94 -0.55
N ASP A 292 -9.89 -33.84 -1.20
CA ASP A 292 -10.75 -32.66 -1.13
C ASP A 292 -11.13 -32.34 0.31
N VAL A 293 -11.03 -31.06 0.66
CA VAL A 293 -11.45 -30.53 1.95
C VAL A 293 -12.67 -29.66 1.73
N ASN A 294 -13.78 -29.95 2.43
CA ASN A 294 -15.06 -29.27 2.26
C ASN A 294 -15.56 -29.26 0.80
N GLY A 295 -15.41 -30.39 0.09
CA GLY A 295 -15.97 -30.58 -1.26
C GLY A 295 -15.20 -29.90 -2.40
N ALA A 296 -13.98 -29.43 -2.16
CA ALA A 296 -13.12 -28.86 -3.20
C ALA A 296 -11.63 -29.17 -2.94
N ALA A 297 -10.83 -29.14 -4.01
CA ALA A 297 -9.39 -29.33 -3.96
C ALA A 297 -8.70 -28.26 -3.11
N LEU A 298 -7.60 -28.63 -2.46
CA LEU A 298 -6.82 -27.70 -1.65
C LEU A 298 -6.01 -26.78 -2.57
N SER A 299 -5.95 -25.50 -2.23
CA SER A 299 -5.10 -24.51 -2.91
C SER A 299 -4.42 -23.62 -1.88
N ILE A 300 -3.30 -22.98 -2.26
CA ILE A 300 -2.61 -22.06 -1.35
C ILE A 300 -3.51 -20.88 -0.97
N GLN A 301 -4.36 -20.42 -1.91
CA GLN A 301 -5.36 -19.39 -1.67
C GLN A 301 -6.33 -19.79 -0.54
N ARG A 302 -6.78 -21.05 -0.49
CA ARG A 302 -7.68 -21.55 0.55
C ARG A 302 -6.98 -21.68 1.89
N ILE A 303 -5.77 -22.22 1.90
CA ILE A 303 -4.96 -22.37 3.12
C ILE A 303 -4.71 -20.99 3.74
N LEU A 304 -4.25 -20.03 2.94
CA LEU A 304 -4.03 -18.67 3.40
C LEU A 304 -5.34 -17.97 3.79
N GLY A 305 -6.43 -18.30 3.09
CA GLY A 305 -7.79 -17.91 3.45
C GLY A 305 -8.12 -18.26 4.90
N TRP A 306 -7.89 -19.50 5.31
CA TRP A 306 -8.13 -19.94 6.69
C TRP A 306 -7.18 -19.32 7.70
N ILE A 307 -5.92 -19.08 7.33
CA ILE A 307 -4.92 -18.44 8.20
C ILE A 307 -5.30 -16.98 8.49
N PHE A 308 -5.70 -16.22 7.47
CA PHE A 308 -6.01 -14.79 7.60
C PHE A 308 -7.48 -14.50 7.91
N MET A 309 -8.38 -15.47 7.76
CA MET A 309 -9.82 -15.31 8.05
C MET A 309 -10.10 -14.73 9.44
N PRO A 310 -9.49 -15.19 10.56
CA PRO A 310 -9.74 -14.60 11.87
C PRO A 310 -9.38 -13.12 11.94
N LEU A 311 -8.27 -12.72 11.28
CA LEU A 311 -7.85 -11.33 11.23
C LEU A 311 -8.84 -10.50 10.41
N MET A 312 -9.20 -10.95 9.19
CA MET A 312 -10.12 -10.23 8.31
C MET A 312 -11.53 -10.12 8.88
N TYR A 313 -11.99 -11.16 9.58
CA TYR A 313 -13.20 -11.09 10.38
C TYR A 313 -13.11 -9.95 11.39
N MET A 314 -12.06 -9.91 12.22
CA MET A 314 -11.86 -8.87 13.24
C MET A 314 -11.71 -7.46 12.66
N VAL A 315 -11.19 -7.31 11.44
CA VAL A 315 -11.11 -6.03 10.72
C VAL A 315 -12.49 -5.48 10.32
N GLY A 316 -13.53 -6.32 10.35
CA GLY A 316 -14.91 -5.91 10.12
C GLY A 316 -15.57 -6.56 8.90
N VAL A 317 -14.91 -7.51 8.23
CA VAL A 317 -15.50 -8.30 7.14
C VAL A 317 -16.47 -9.34 7.74
N PRO A 318 -17.71 -9.50 7.22
CA PRO A 318 -18.65 -10.53 7.68
C PRO A 318 -18.05 -11.94 7.62
N ILE A 319 -18.46 -12.84 8.51
CA ILE A 319 -17.86 -14.18 8.62
C ILE A 319 -17.94 -14.99 7.33
N GLU A 320 -19.04 -14.85 6.57
CA GLU A 320 -19.26 -15.56 5.31
C GLU A 320 -18.28 -15.12 4.22
N GLU A 321 -17.86 -13.86 4.26
CA GLU A 321 -16.93 -13.23 3.31
C GLU A 321 -15.47 -13.30 3.79
N ALA A 322 -15.25 -13.59 5.08
CA ALA A 322 -13.95 -13.50 5.74
C ALA A 322 -12.92 -14.50 5.19
N ALA A 323 -13.35 -15.66 4.70
CA ALA A 323 -12.46 -16.63 4.06
C ALA A 323 -11.91 -16.11 2.73
N LYS A 324 -12.77 -15.48 1.91
CA LYS A 324 -12.35 -14.85 0.64
C LYS A 324 -11.44 -13.65 0.89
N ALA A 325 -11.81 -12.79 1.83
CA ALA A 325 -10.97 -11.67 2.27
C ALA A 325 -9.61 -12.15 2.80
N GLY A 326 -9.59 -13.21 3.60
CA GLY A 326 -8.36 -13.82 4.10
C GLY A 326 -7.49 -14.36 2.96
N SER A 327 -8.12 -14.89 1.91
CA SER A 327 -7.41 -15.41 0.74
C SER A 327 -6.67 -14.29 0.01
N LEU A 328 -7.33 -13.16 -0.22
CA LEU A 328 -6.73 -11.98 -0.85
C LEU A 328 -5.58 -11.40 -0.01
N MET A 329 -5.74 -11.36 1.32
CA MET A 329 -4.65 -10.95 2.23
C MET A 329 -3.46 -11.92 2.19
N GLY A 330 -3.75 -13.21 2.07
CA GLY A 330 -2.77 -14.26 1.85
C GLY A 330 -1.98 -14.09 0.56
N ILE A 331 -2.69 -13.94 -0.56
CA ILE A 331 -2.12 -13.73 -1.89
C ILE A 331 -1.24 -12.49 -1.89
N LYS A 332 -1.71 -11.41 -1.26
CA LYS A 332 -0.90 -10.19 -1.05
C LYS A 332 0.40 -10.49 -0.32
N THR A 333 0.34 -11.24 0.79
CA THR A 333 1.51 -11.51 1.64
C THR A 333 2.53 -12.43 0.96
N VAL A 334 2.08 -13.48 0.29
CA VAL A 334 2.95 -14.51 -0.30
C VAL A 334 3.45 -14.11 -1.68
N LEU A 335 2.57 -13.52 -2.49
CA LEU A 335 2.89 -13.03 -3.82
C LEU A 335 3.08 -11.52 -3.75
N THR A 336 2.08 -10.74 -4.15
CA THR A 336 2.08 -9.27 -4.07
C THR A 336 0.67 -8.72 -4.00
N GLU A 337 0.56 -7.49 -3.52
CA GLU A 337 -0.65 -6.68 -3.59
C GLU A 337 -1.16 -6.50 -5.02
N PHE A 338 -0.26 -6.51 -6.01
CA PHE A 338 -0.65 -6.45 -7.42
C PHE A 338 -1.57 -7.62 -7.82
N VAL A 339 -1.17 -8.85 -7.51
CA VAL A 339 -1.99 -10.04 -7.79
C VAL A 339 -3.28 -10.01 -6.97
N ALA A 340 -3.19 -9.57 -5.71
CA ALA A 340 -4.37 -9.46 -4.86
C ALA A 340 -5.39 -8.43 -5.37
N PHE A 341 -4.95 -7.29 -5.92
CA PHE A 341 -5.85 -6.31 -6.53
C PHE A 341 -6.50 -6.81 -7.82
N LEU A 342 -5.76 -7.55 -8.65
CA LEU A 342 -6.35 -8.24 -9.81
C LEU A 342 -7.41 -9.26 -9.39
N ASP A 343 -7.13 -10.07 -8.37
CA ASP A 343 -8.09 -11.05 -7.86
C ASP A 343 -9.30 -10.37 -7.19
N LEU A 344 -9.10 -9.25 -6.49
CA LEU A 344 -10.18 -8.44 -5.94
C LEU A 344 -11.06 -7.85 -7.05
N ALA A 345 -10.46 -7.35 -8.13
CA ALA A 345 -11.18 -6.84 -9.29
C ALA A 345 -12.04 -7.91 -9.97
N ASN A 346 -11.54 -9.14 -10.04
CA ASN A 346 -12.25 -10.28 -10.62
C ASN A 346 -13.19 -11.00 -9.64
N THR A 347 -13.25 -10.59 -8.37
CA THR A 347 -14.13 -11.23 -7.38
C THR A 347 -15.56 -10.77 -7.60
N PRO A 348 -16.52 -11.69 -7.83
CA PRO A 348 -17.92 -11.36 -8.08
C PRO A 348 -18.59 -10.65 -6.90
N PRO A 349 -19.64 -9.82 -7.13
CA PRO A 349 -20.40 -9.17 -6.06
C PRO A 349 -21.06 -10.15 -5.07
N GLU A 350 -21.34 -11.39 -5.49
CA GLU A 350 -21.93 -12.42 -4.63
C GLU A 350 -20.95 -12.94 -3.57
N GLU A 351 -19.64 -12.81 -3.79
CA GLU A 351 -18.60 -13.25 -2.85
C GLU A 351 -18.15 -12.15 -1.89
N LEU A 352 -18.24 -10.87 -2.30
CA LEU A 352 -17.85 -9.72 -1.48
C LEU A 352 -18.82 -8.56 -1.69
N SER A 353 -19.47 -8.16 -0.60
CA SER A 353 -20.26 -6.93 -0.56
C SER A 353 -19.40 -5.67 -0.81
N ASP A 354 -20.02 -4.57 -1.24
CA ASP A 354 -19.33 -3.30 -1.48
C ASP A 354 -18.55 -2.81 -0.25
N ARG A 355 -19.14 -2.97 0.93
CA ARG A 355 -18.48 -2.63 2.20
C ARG A 355 -17.22 -3.47 2.40
N SER A 356 -17.31 -4.78 2.24
CA SER A 356 -16.14 -5.66 2.40
C SER A 356 -15.10 -5.43 1.33
N ARG A 357 -15.50 -5.12 0.09
CA ARG A 357 -14.58 -4.78 -1.00
C ARG A 357 -13.73 -3.56 -0.64
N ILE A 358 -14.33 -2.52 -0.05
CA ILE A 358 -13.61 -1.34 0.45
C ILE A 358 -12.65 -1.72 1.59
N ILE A 359 -13.11 -2.50 2.58
CA ILE A 359 -12.28 -2.95 3.71
C ILE A 359 -11.09 -3.77 3.22
N VAL A 360 -11.32 -4.73 2.32
CA VAL A 360 -10.29 -5.58 1.75
C VAL A 360 -9.32 -4.77 0.91
N ALA A 361 -9.81 -3.82 0.10
CA ALA A 361 -8.94 -2.91 -0.66
C ALA A 361 -7.99 -2.15 0.27
N HIS A 362 -8.46 -1.64 1.41
CA HIS A 362 -7.59 -1.01 2.42
C HIS A 362 -6.59 -2.00 3.03
N ALA A 363 -7.01 -3.24 3.29
CA ALA A 363 -6.16 -4.25 3.93
C ALA A 363 -5.02 -4.75 3.03
N ILE A 364 -5.26 -4.82 1.71
CA ILE A 364 -4.26 -5.25 0.74
C ILE A 364 -3.45 -4.07 0.17
N CYS A 365 -3.87 -2.82 0.40
CA CYS A 365 -3.19 -1.61 -0.07
C CYS A 365 -1.88 -1.32 0.69
N GLY A 366 -0.83 -2.11 0.41
CA GLY A 366 0.52 -1.84 0.87
C GLY A 366 1.52 -2.90 0.41
N PHE A 367 2.79 -2.54 0.33
CA PHE A 367 3.85 -3.42 -0.20
C PHE A 367 4.31 -4.55 0.73
N ALA A 368 3.65 -4.81 1.85
CA ALA A 368 4.03 -5.87 2.77
C ALA A 368 3.83 -7.28 2.17
N ASN A 369 4.90 -7.82 1.56
CA ASN A 369 4.97 -9.17 0.99
C ASN A 369 6.41 -9.71 1.02
N PHE A 370 6.60 -11.01 0.77
CA PHE A 370 7.94 -11.63 0.81
C PHE A 370 8.91 -11.08 -0.24
N GLY A 371 8.44 -10.78 -1.45
CA GLY A 371 9.27 -10.19 -2.51
C GLY A 371 9.80 -8.81 -2.12
N SER A 372 8.96 -7.99 -1.49
CA SER A 372 9.29 -6.65 -1.02
C SER A 372 10.39 -6.62 0.02
N ILE A 373 10.59 -7.69 0.80
CA ILE A 373 11.73 -7.80 1.73
C ILE A 373 13.05 -7.71 0.96
N GLY A 374 13.17 -8.48 -0.13
CA GLY A 374 14.37 -8.47 -0.97
C GLY A 374 14.61 -7.10 -1.60
N ILE A 375 13.54 -6.50 -2.15
CA ILE A 375 13.60 -5.19 -2.81
C ILE A 375 14.00 -4.08 -1.82
N LEU A 376 13.36 -4.02 -0.65
CA LEU A 376 13.63 -3.01 0.36
C LEU A 376 15.05 -3.14 0.93
N ILE A 377 15.47 -4.35 1.28
CA ILE A 377 16.82 -4.57 1.81
C ILE A 377 17.88 -4.26 0.75
N GLY A 378 17.65 -4.67 -0.50
CA GLY A 378 18.53 -4.33 -1.62
C GLY A 378 18.67 -2.82 -1.79
N GLY A 379 17.53 -2.10 -1.85
CA GLY A 379 17.50 -0.64 -1.97
C GLY A 379 18.20 0.07 -0.80
N LEU A 380 17.88 -0.29 0.44
CA LEU A 380 18.50 0.30 1.63
C LEU A 380 20.00 -0.02 1.73
N THR A 381 20.42 -1.22 1.31
CA THR A 381 21.85 -1.61 1.31
C THR A 381 22.64 -0.83 0.28
N ILE A 382 22.06 -0.48 -0.87
CA ILE A 382 22.70 0.42 -1.86
C ILE A 382 22.87 1.83 -1.26
N ILE A 383 21.91 2.27 -0.46
CA ILE A 383 21.93 3.61 0.15
C ILE A 383 22.94 3.69 1.30
N GLU A 384 22.93 2.71 2.20
CA GLU A 384 23.82 2.65 3.36
C GLU A 384 24.32 1.21 3.61
N PRO A 385 25.42 0.80 2.94
CA PRO A 385 25.92 -0.59 2.99
C PRO A 385 26.33 -1.04 4.40
N GLN A 386 26.83 -0.13 5.24
CA GLN A 386 27.35 -0.47 6.57
C GLN A 386 26.24 -0.90 7.55
N ARG A 387 24.97 -0.61 7.22
CA ARG A 387 23.81 -0.94 8.05
C ARG A 387 23.00 -2.13 7.54
N ARG A 388 23.53 -2.89 6.58
CA ARG A 388 22.86 -4.08 6.00
C ARG A 388 22.36 -5.07 7.06
N ASP A 389 23.19 -5.37 8.07
CA ASP A 389 22.83 -6.32 9.12
C ASP A 389 21.66 -5.83 9.98
N LEU A 390 21.56 -4.51 10.18
CA LEU A 390 20.40 -3.91 10.85
C LEU A 390 19.14 -4.12 10.01
N PHE A 391 19.17 -3.80 8.71
CA PHE A 391 18.01 -3.97 7.82
C PHE A 391 17.54 -5.43 7.79
N LEU A 392 18.48 -6.37 7.69
CA LEU A 392 18.18 -7.80 7.74
C LEU A 392 17.53 -8.21 9.07
N SER A 393 18.05 -7.72 10.20
CA SER A 393 17.49 -8.03 11.52
C SER A 393 16.05 -7.53 11.74
N LEU A 394 15.61 -6.54 10.96
CA LEU A 394 14.29 -5.92 11.02
C LEU A 394 13.31 -6.45 9.95
N SER A 395 13.80 -7.21 8.97
CA SER A 395 13.04 -7.66 7.79
C SER A 395 11.70 -8.33 8.10
N TRP A 396 11.72 -9.42 8.88
CA TRP A 396 10.50 -10.16 9.25
C TRP A 396 9.54 -9.33 10.10
N LYS A 397 10.07 -8.51 11.00
CA LYS A 397 9.24 -7.59 11.80
C LYS A 397 8.57 -6.56 10.92
N THR A 398 9.25 -6.09 9.87
CA THR A 398 8.73 -5.11 8.92
C THR A 398 7.57 -5.71 8.14
N LEU A 399 7.69 -6.96 7.69
CA LEU A 399 6.61 -7.67 7.02
C LEU A 399 5.34 -7.73 7.88
N ILE A 400 5.50 -8.16 9.14
CA ILE A 400 4.37 -8.29 10.07
C ILE A 400 3.79 -6.92 10.40
N ALA A 401 4.63 -5.95 10.74
CA ALA A 401 4.18 -4.62 11.13
C ALA A 401 3.46 -3.89 9.97
N GLY A 402 3.98 -3.98 8.75
CA GLY A 402 3.34 -3.40 7.56
C GLY A 402 2.02 -4.07 7.20
N THR A 403 1.95 -5.41 7.32
CA THR A 403 0.71 -6.18 7.16
C THR A 403 -0.35 -5.75 8.18
N LEU A 404 0.05 -5.64 9.45
CA LEU A 404 -0.83 -5.20 10.51
C LEU A 404 -1.25 -3.72 10.33
N ALA A 405 -0.39 -2.87 9.78
CA ALA A 405 -0.69 -1.46 9.51
C ALA A 405 -1.76 -1.30 8.42
N THR A 406 -1.70 -2.07 7.33
CA THR A 406 -2.75 -2.07 6.32
C THR A 406 -4.06 -2.64 6.88
N CYS A 407 -4.00 -3.70 7.70
CA CYS A 407 -5.18 -4.21 8.40
C CYS A 407 -5.76 -3.18 9.39
N MET A 408 -4.91 -2.39 10.05
CA MET A 408 -5.36 -1.32 10.96
C MET A 408 -6.06 -0.21 10.17
N SER A 409 -5.54 0.19 9.02
CA SER A 409 -6.20 1.11 8.09
C SER A 409 -7.57 0.56 7.64
N ALA A 410 -7.65 -0.74 7.34
CA ALA A 410 -8.91 -1.41 7.03
C ALA A 410 -9.89 -1.46 8.22
N CYS A 411 -9.42 -1.56 9.46
CA CYS A 411 -10.28 -1.47 10.64
C CYS A 411 -10.92 -0.08 10.76
N ILE A 412 -10.21 0.98 10.36
CA ILE A 412 -10.77 2.34 10.36
C ILE A 412 -11.87 2.46 9.31
N ALA A 413 -11.65 1.93 8.10
CA ALA A 413 -12.68 1.84 7.07
C ALA A 413 -13.88 0.98 7.53
N GLY A 414 -13.63 -0.15 8.18
CA GLY A 414 -14.66 -1.05 8.71
C GLY A 414 -15.42 -0.50 9.90
N ALA A 415 -14.78 0.35 10.73
CA ALA A 415 -15.40 1.00 11.88
C ALA A 415 -16.35 2.12 11.44
N LEU A 416 -16.07 2.79 10.32
CA LEU A 416 -16.92 3.86 9.78
C LEU A 416 -18.09 3.31 8.94
N PRO A 417 -19.21 4.07 8.83
CA PRO A 417 -20.37 3.62 8.05
C PRO A 417 -20.08 3.61 6.54
N ALA A 418 -20.47 2.54 5.84
CA ALA A 418 -20.19 2.37 4.41
C ALA A 418 -20.74 3.50 3.53
N SER A 419 -21.87 4.10 3.91
CA SER A 419 -22.47 5.24 3.20
C SER A 419 -21.53 6.45 3.09
N LEU A 420 -20.59 6.59 4.01
CA LEU A 420 -19.57 7.64 4.00
C LEU A 420 -18.66 7.52 2.77
N PHE A 421 -18.32 6.28 2.42
CA PHE A 421 -17.37 5.93 1.36
C PHE A 421 -18.03 5.80 -0.01
N LEU A 422 -19.30 5.40 -0.04
CA LEU A 422 -20.07 5.21 -1.26
C LEU A 422 -20.64 6.51 -1.83
N GLY A 423 -20.59 7.62 -1.07
CA GLY A 423 -21.05 8.93 -1.55
C GLY A 423 -22.57 9.06 -1.59
N GLY A 424 -23.23 8.70 -0.49
CA GLY A 424 -24.70 8.71 -0.37
C GLY A 424 -25.36 10.07 -0.59
#